data_AF-A0A1W9LAN9-F1
#
_entry.id   AF-A0A1W9LAN9-F1
#
_cell.length_a   1.000
_cell.length_b   1.000
_cell.length_c   1.000
_cell.angle_alpha   90.00
_cell.angle_beta   90.00
_cell.angle_gamma   90.00
#
_symmetry.space_group_name_H-M   'P 1'
#
loop_
_entity.id
_entity.type
_entity.pdbx_description
1 polymer ?
#
loop_
_entity_poly.entity_id
_entity_poly.type
_entity_poly.pdbx_seq_one_letter_code
_entity_poly.pdbx_strand_id
1 'polypeptide(L)'
;NSKLNLNNAQFREDSQALDPECDCTTCQTYSRAYLHHLFKAREIQGMRLLTIHNIRFMMRLFAVIRRAIATGQFSEVRKASMSLS
;
A
#
# COMPACT_ATOMS: atom_id res chain seq x y z
N ASN A 1 -3.79 -6.85 -1.27
CA ASN A 1 -4.38 -5.51 -1.40
C ASN A 1 -3.93 -4.90 -2.71
N SER A 2 -4.90 -4.77 -3.61
CA SER A 2 -4.75 -4.50 -5.04
C SER A 2 -4.25 -3.09 -5.36
N LYS A 3 -3.87 -2.86 -6.62
CA LYS A 3 -3.50 -1.55 -7.16
C LYS A 3 -4.65 -0.54 -7.00
N LEU A 4 -4.50 0.43 -6.11
CA LEU A 4 -5.48 1.50 -5.90
C LEU A 4 -5.22 2.65 -6.88
N ASN A 5 -6.25 3.05 -7.64
CA ASN A 5 -6.22 4.29 -8.42
C ASN A 5 -6.82 5.43 -7.60
N LEU A 6 -5.96 6.21 -6.94
CA LEU A 6 -6.38 7.33 -6.10
C LEU A 6 -7.10 8.45 -6.86
N ASN A 7 -7.18 8.42 -8.20
CA ASN A 7 -7.99 9.37 -8.97
C ASN A 7 -9.49 9.05 -8.96
N ASN A 8 -9.89 7.84 -8.54
CA ASN A 8 -11.29 7.41 -8.52
C ASN A 8 -12.10 8.27 -7.54
N ALA A 9 -13.32 8.65 -7.95
CA ALA A 9 -14.20 9.52 -7.16
C ALA A 9 -14.62 8.91 -5.81
N GLN A 10 -14.65 7.58 -5.70
CA GLN A 10 -14.97 6.87 -4.45
C GLN A 10 -14.07 7.26 -3.28
N PHE A 11 -12.85 7.73 -3.55
CA PHE A 11 -11.89 8.09 -2.51
C PHE A 11 -12.05 9.53 -2.01
N ARG A 12 -12.95 10.34 -2.59
CA ARG A 12 -13.07 11.77 -2.26
C ARG A 12 -13.34 12.04 -0.77
N GLU A 13 -14.13 11.17 -0.13
CA GLU A 13 -14.54 11.30 1.28
C GLU A 13 -14.12 10.07 2.11
N ASP A 14 -13.26 9.20 1.56
CA ASP A 14 -12.78 8.01 2.24
C ASP A 14 -11.76 8.39 3.33
N SER A 15 -12.22 8.41 4.57
CA SER A 15 -11.40 8.72 5.75
C SER A 15 -10.48 7.58 6.18
N GLN A 16 -10.53 6.41 5.53
CA GLN A 16 -9.66 5.28 5.87
C GLN A 16 -8.22 5.53 5.42
N ALA A 17 -7.28 4.86 6.09
CA ALA A 17 -5.90 4.76 5.64
C ALA A 17 -5.80 4.12 4.24
N LEU A 18 -4.72 4.40 3.52
CA LEU A 18 -4.46 3.77 2.23
C LEU A 18 -4.49 2.23 2.34
N ASP A 19 -3.77 1.70 3.33
CA ASP A 19 -3.79 0.30 3.73
C ASP A 19 -3.86 0.22 5.27
N PRO A 20 -4.98 -0.26 5.86
CA PRO A 20 -5.16 -0.34 7.31
C PRO A 20 -4.15 -1.25 8.02
N GLU A 21 -3.54 -2.18 7.29
CA GLU A 21 -2.52 -3.09 7.86
C GLU A 21 -1.10 -2.53 7.74
N CYS A 22 -0.92 -1.36 7.10
CA CYS A 22 0.39 -0.77 6.85
C CYS A 22 0.83 0.16 8.00
N ASP A 23 2.06 -0.02 8.46
CA ASP A 23 2.68 0.72 9.54
C ASP A 23 3.60 1.85 9.05
N CYS A 24 3.46 2.29 7.80
CA CYS A 24 4.21 3.45 7.31
C CYS A 24 3.59 4.76 7.81
N THR A 25 4.42 5.81 7.87
CA THR A 25 3.97 7.15 8.29
C THR A 25 2.84 7.69 7.43
N THR A 26 2.77 7.32 6.14
CA THR A 26 1.67 7.70 5.27
C THR A 26 0.34 7.12 5.74
N CYS A 27 0.28 5.80 5.99
CA CYS A 27 -0.95 5.10 6.36
C CYS A 27 -1.40 5.42 7.79
N GLN A 28 -0.46 5.75 8.68
CA GLN A 28 -0.77 6.14 10.05
C GLN A 28 -1.30 7.59 10.18
N THR A 29 -1.02 8.45 9.20
CA THR A 29 -1.28 9.89 9.31
C THR A 29 -2.35 10.39 8.35
N TYR A 30 -2.43 9.84 7.13
CA TYR A 30 -3.23 10.41 6.05
C TYR A 30 -4.31 9.45 5.56
N SER A 31 -5.48 10.00 5.26
CA SER A 31 -6.60 9.28 4.67
C SER A 31 -6.47 9.16 3.14
N ARG A 32 -7.24 8.23 2.56
CA ARG A 32 -7.41 8.13 1.10
C ARG A 32 -8.03 9.39 0.50
N ALA A 33 -8.92 10.08 1.21
CA ALA A 33 -9.45 11.38 0.82
C ALA A 33 -8.38 12.46 0.69
N TYR A 34 -7.48 12.55 1.66
CA TYR A 34 -6.38 13.50 1.59
C TYR A 34 -5.44 13.18 0.42
N LEU A 35 -5.10 11.91 0.24
CA LEU A 35 -4.28 11.48 -0.90
C LEU A 35 -4.98 11.75 -2.25
N HIS A 36 -6.27 11.46 -2.37
CA HIS A 36 -7.08 11.78 -3.57
C HIS A 36 -7.00 13.27 -3.90
N HIS A 37 -7.16 14.13 -2.90
CA HIS A 37 -7.05 15.57 -3.05
C HIS A 37 -5.68 15.99 -3.59
N LEU A 38 -4.58 15.50 -3.01
CA LEU A 38 -3.22 15.81 -3.48
C LEU A 38 -3.00 15.38 -4.94
N PHE A 39 -3.51 14.22 -5.34
CA PHE A 39 -3.42 13.76 -6.74
C PHE A 39 -4.25 14.63 -7.69
N LYS A 40 -5.45 15.05 -7.28
CA LYS A 40 -6.28 15.96 -8.06
C LYS A 40 -5.66 17.35 -8.20
N ALA A 41 -5.03 17.85 -7.13
CA ALA A 41 -4.31 19.11 -7.11
C ALA A 41 -2.94 19.05 -7.82
N ARG A 42 -2.49 17.86 -8.24
CA ARG A 42 -1.17 17.61 -8.85
C ARG A 42 0.00 18.03 -7.96
N GLU A 43 -0.15 17.86 -6.66
CA GLU A 43 0.89 18.19 -5.69
C GLU A 43 1.96 17.10 -5.57
N ILE A 44 3.23 17.50 -5.54
CA ILE A 44 4.38 16.59 -5.39
C ILE A 44 4.34 15.79 -4.08
N GLN A 45 3.70 16.35 -3.04
CA GLN A 45 3.54 15.67 -1.75
C GLN A 45 2.79 14.33 -1.91
N GLY A 46 1.80 14.25 -2.81
CA GLY A 46 1.08 13.01 -3.08
C GLY A 46 2.00 11.90 -3.60
N MET A 47 2.93 12.24 -4.50
CA MET A 47 3.94 11.30 -5.00
C MET A 47 4.91 10.87 -3.90
N ARG A 48 5.35 11.79 -3.04
CA ARG A 48 6.24 11.46 -1.91
C ARG A 48 5.58 10.48 -0.93
N LEU A 49 4.32 10.74 -0.56
CA LEU A 49 3.56 9.90 0.37
C LEU A 49 3.30 8.50 -0.20
N LEU A 50 2.99 8.39 -1.49
CA LEU A 50 2.88 7.09 -2.15
C LEU A 50 4.21 6.34 -2.21
N THR A 51 5.31 7.02 -2.51
CA THR A 51 6.64 6.39 -2.51
C THR A 51 6.97 5.79 -1.15
N ILE A 52 6.70 6.51 -0.06
CA ILE A 52 6.88 6.01 1.32
C ILE A 52 6.07 4.72 1.54
N HIS A 53 4.79 4.71 1.18
CA HIS A 53 3.93 3.54 1.32
C HIS A 53 4.42 2.36 0.47
N ASN A 54 4.71 2.61 -0.81
CA ASN A 54 5.13 1.57 -1.76
C ASN A 54 6.44 0.92 -1.32
N ILE A 55 7.43 1.70 -0.87
CA ILE A 55 8.69 1.16 -0.35
C ILE A 55 8.41 0.31 0.89
N ARG A 56 7.58 0.77 1.84
CA ARG A 56 7.26 -0.02 3.04
C ARG A 56 6.56 -1.33 2.69
N PHE A 57 5.61 -1.30 1.77
CA PHE A 57 4.93 -2.48 1.27
C PHE A 57 5.93 -3.50 0.70
N MET A 58 6.82 -3.05 -0.19
CA MET A 58 7.84 -3.92 -0.80
C MET A 58 8.79 -4.50 0.24
N MET A 59 9.23 -3.71 1.22
CA MET A 59 10.09 -4.20 2.31
C MET A 59 9.43 -5.31 3.12
N ARG A 60 8.13 -5.16 3.46
CA ARG A 60 7.35 -6.18 4.17
C ARG A 60 7.15 -7.44 3.33
N LEU A 61 6.79 -7.27 2.05
CA LEU A 61 6.63 -8.38 1.12
C LEU A 61 7.93 -9.20 1.03
N PHE A 62 9.07 -8.55 0.85
CA PHE A 62 10.35 -9.26 0.80
C PHE A 62 10.75 -9.89 2.14
N ALA A 63 10.35 -9.32 3.28
CA ALA A 63 10.57 -9.97 4.57
C ALA A 63 9.78 -11.29 4.68
N VAL A 64 8.52 -11.30 4.24
CA VAL A 64 7.69 -12.51 4.18
C VAL A 64 8.30 -13.54 3.23
N ILE A 65 8.72 -13.13 2.04
CA ILE A 65 9.37 -14.02 1.05
C ILE A 65 10.66 -14.63 1.62
N ARG A 66 11.55 -13.83 2.22
CA ARG A 66 12.79 -14.33 2.82
C ARG A 66 12.52 -15.35 3.92
N ARG A 67 11.53 -15.07 4.80
CA ARG A 67 11.12 -16.02 5.84
C ARG A 67 10.61 -17.33 5.24
N ALA A 68 9.76 -17.25 4.22
CA ALA A 68 9.18 -18.41 3.58
C ALA A 68 10.24 -19.30 2.90
N ILE A 69 11.25 -18.70 2.28
CA ILE A 69 12.40 -19.43 1.73
C ILE A 69 13.15 -20.15 2.86
N ALA A 70 13.45 -19.45 3.95
CA ALA A 70 14.18 -20.02 5.09
C ALA A 70 13.42 -21.16 5.80
N THR A 71 12.09 -21.14 5.79
CA THR A 71 11.25 -22.17 6.43
C THR A 71 10.70 -23.21 5.46
N GLY A 72 11.09 -23.18 4.18
CA GLY A 72 10.58 -24.10 3.16
C GLY A 72 9.11 -23.91 2.78
N GLN A 73 8.48 -22.79 3.13
CA GLN A 73 7.06 -22.47 2.92
C GLN A 73 6.83 -21.49 1.76
N PHE A 74 7.78 -21.38 0.83
CA PHE A 74 7.72 -20.40 -0.26
C PHE A 74 6.55 -20.67 -1.21
N SER A 75 6.22 -21.93 -1.46
CA SER A 75 5.14 -22.32 -2.38
C SER A 75 3.76 -21.83 -1.91
N GLU A 76 3.53 -21.89 -0.61
CA GLU A 76 2.31 -21.50 0.10
C GLU A 76 2.16 -19.98 0.08
N VAL A 77 3.24 -19.27 0.44
CA VAL A 77 3.29 -17.81 0.37
C VAL A 77 3.08 -17.30 -1.06
N ARG A 78 3.67 -17.96 -2.06
CA ARG A 78 3.47 -17.61 -3.47
C ARG A 78 2.01 -17.78 -3.88
N LYS A 79 1.37 -18.90 -3.54
CA LYS A 79 -0.05 -19.15 -3.83
C LYS A 79 -0.95 -18.08 -3.19
N ALA A 80 -0.74 -17.80 -1.90
CA ALA A 80 -1.49 -16.77 -1.17
C ALA A 80 -1.31 -15.37 -1.78
N SER A 81 -0.09 -15.05 -2.24
CA SER A 81 0.20 -13.75 -2.86
C SER A 81 -0.42 -13.60 -4.25
N MET A 82 -0.54 -14.70 -5.02
CA MET A 82 -1.17 -14.71 -6.35
C MET A 82 -2.70 -14.68 -6.29
N SER A 83 -3.32 -15.16 -5.22
CA SER A 83 -4.79 -15.08 -5.03
C SER A 83 -5.28 -13.70 -4.57
N LEU A 84 -4.37 -12.77 -4.29
CA LEU A 84 -4.65 -11.39 -3.86
C LEU A 84 -4.47 -10.34 -4.98
N SER A 85 -4.22 -10.80 -6.22
CA SER A 85 -4.09 -9.99 -7.45
C SER A 85 -5.33 -10.13 -8.30
#